data_AF-A0A2E9FJ06-F1
#
_entry.id   AF-A0A2E9FJ06-F1
#
_cell.length_a   1.000
_cell.length_b   1.000
_cell.length_c   1.000
_cell.angle_alpha   90.00
_cell.angle_beta   90.00
_cell.angle_gamma   90.00
#
_symmetry.space_group_name_H-M   'P 1'
#
loop_
_entity.id
_entity.type
_entity.pdbx_description
1 polymer ?
#
loop_
_entity_poly.entity_id
_entity_poly.type
_entity_poly.pdbx_seq_one_letter_code
_entity_poly.pdbx_strand_id
1 'polypeptide(L)'
;MYILSLVGHEGEGAYAVTNDDGQKALYLFQQEDDATRYAGLLEAEESTVLTVVEIDDMLAVETCKKHKYKYVIITPDDIVIPPKDYDNIQDDSVA
;
A
#
# COMPACT_ATOMS: atom_id res chain seq x y z
N MET A 1 -10.76 -1.60 8.39
CA MET A 1 -9.83 -1.42 7.24
C MET A 1 -8.41 -1.52 7.75
N TYR A 2 -7.45 -1.70 6.85
CA TYR A 2 -6.05 -1.89 7.22
C TYR A 2 -5.15 -0.96 6.40
N ILE A 3 -4.12 -0.42 7.03
CA ILE A 3 -3.06 0.39 6.40
C ILE A 3 -1.69 -0.17 6.80
N LEU A 4 -0.66 0.29 6.10
CA LEU A 4 0.72 0.00 6.48
C LEU A 4 1.34 1.18 7.20
N SER A 5 2.15 0.90 8.23
CA SER A 5 2.99 1.87 8.92
C SER A 5 4.40 1.33 9.13
N LEU A 6 5.36 2.22 9.35
CA LEU A 6 6.70 1.82 9.78
C LEU A 6 6.63 1.16 11.16
N VAL A 7 7.33 0.03 11.31
CA VAL A 7 7.44 -0.67 12.61
C VAL A 7 8.01 0.25 13.67
N GLY A 8 7.37 0.31 14.84
CA GLY A 8 7.74 1.16 15.97
C GLY A 8 7.29 2.62 15.85
N HIS A 9 6.62 2.99 14.75
CA HIS A 9 6.11 4.33 14.48
C HIS A 9 4.63 4.30 14.02
N GLU A 10 3.87 3.31 14.48
CA GLU A 10 2.47 3.03 14.08
C GLU A 10 1.52 4.20 14.36
N GLY A 11 1.86 5.06 15.33
CA GLY A 11 1.09 6.26 15.68
C GLY A 11 1.52 7.54 14.95
N GLU A 12 2.60 7.50 14.17
CA GLU A 12 3.19 8.70 13.57
C GLU A 12 2.72 8.95 12.14
N GLY A 13 2.32 7.90 11.43
CA GLY A 13 1.86 8.05 10.05
C GLY A 13 1.49 6.74 9.40
N ALA A 14 1.18 6.84 8.11
CA ALA A 14 0.90 5.70 7.26
C ALA A 14 1.84 5.74 6.04
N TYR A 15 2.23 4.57 5.56
CA TYR A 15 2.93 4.43 4.29
C TYR A 15 2.01 4.87 3.15
N ALA A 16 2.57 5.62 2.20
CA ALA A 16 1.83 6.10 1.02
C ALA A 16 2.66 5.85 -0.24
N VAL A 17 2.00 5.26 -1.24
CA VAL A 17 2.61 4.98 -2.54
C VAL A 17 2.74 6.29 -3.32
N THR A 18 3.90 6.51 -3.91
CA THR A 18 4.17 7.69 -4.75
C THR A 18 4.16 7.26 -6.22
N ASN A 19 3.41 7.97 -7.07
CA ASN A 19 3.44 7.76 -8.52
C ASN A 19 4.54 8.58 -9.21
N ASP A 20 4.72 8.37 -10.52
CA ASP A 20 5.74 9.05 -11.33
C ASP A 20 5.62 10.58 -11.33
N ASP A 21 4.41 11.10 -11.11
CA ASP A 21 4.13 12.54 -10.97
C ASP A 21 4.48 13.09 -9.57
N GLY A 22 5.04 12.26 -8.67
CA GLY A 22 5.36 12.62 -7.30
C GLY A 22 4.15 12.72 -6.37
N GLN A 23 2.97 12.28 -6.81
CA GLN A 23 1.74 12.32 -6.04
C GLN A 23 1.63 11.10 -5.13
N LYS A 24 1.26 11.33 -3.87
CA LYS A 24 1.12 10.27 -2.87
C LYS A 24 -0.32 9.81 -2.73
N ALA A 25 -0.53 8.50 -2.64
CA ALA A 25 -1.82 7.89 -2.34
C ALA A 25 -1.70 6.89 -1.18
N LEU A 26 -2.65 6.95 -0.25
CA LEU A 26 -2.79 5.98 0.83
C LEU A 26 -3.57 4.76 0.34
N TYR A 27 -3.05 3.56 0.57
CA TYR A 27 -3.79 2.32 0.28
C TYR A 27 -4.54 1.87 1.53
N LEU A 28 -5.85 1.72 1.39
CA LEU A 28 -6.77 1.26 2.43
C LEU A 28 -7.23 -0.15 2.06
N PHE A 29 -6.71 -1.17 2.74
CA PHE A 29 -7.06 -2.56 2.47
C PHE A 29 -8.32 -2.95 3.24
N GLN A 30 -9.24 -3.65 2.58
CA GLN A 30 -10.41 -4.22 3.24
C GLN A 30 -10.07 -5.47 4.06
N GLN A 31 -9.08 -6.25 3.61
CA GLN A 31 -8.61 -7.47 4.29
C GLN A 31 -7.18 -7.31 4.80
N GLU A 32 -6.94 -7.87 5.99
CA GLU A 32 -5.62 -7.88 6.64
C GLU A 32 -4.59 -8.68 5.85
N ASP A 33 -5.00 -9.82 5.30
CA ASP A 33 -4.13 -10.71 4.52
C ASP A 33 -3.57 -10.01 3.27
N ASP A 34 -4.36 -9.16 2.62
CA ASP A 34 -3.91 -8.37 1.47
C ASP A 34 -2.89 -7.31 1.88
N ALA A 35 -3.12 -6.62 3.00
CA ALA A 35 -2.17 -5.67 3.55
C ALA A 35 -0.86 -6.37 3.95
N THR A 36 -0.94 -7.52 4.62
CA THR A 36 0.21 -8.33 5.05
C THR A 36 1.02 -8.81 3.86
N ARG A 37 0.35 -9.34 2.83
CA ARG A 37 1.00 -9.76 1.58
C ARG A 37 1.69 -8.59 0.90
N TYR A 38 1.04 -7.44 0.80
CA TYR A 38 1.62 -6.24 0.19
C TYR A 38 2.82 -5.71 0.97
N ALA A 39 2.77 -5.70 2.31
CA ALA A 39 3.90 -5.35 3.16
C ALA A 39 5.11 -6.28 2.94
N GLY A 40 4.89 -7.59 2.86
CA GLY A 40 5.96 -8.55 2.58
C GLY A 40 6.58 -8.39 1.18
N LEU A 41 5.79 -7.98 0.18
CA LEU A 41 6.33 -7.65 -1.15
C LEU A 41 7.20 -6.39 -1.08
N LEU A 42 6.78 -5.36 -0.34
CA LEU A 42 7.57 -4.16 -0.13
C LEU A 42 8.87 -4.44 0.63
N GLU A 43 8.84 -5.24 1.68
CA GLU A 43 10.04 -5.63 2.45
C GLU A 43 11.06 -6.43 1.64
N ALA A 44 10.60 -7.16 0.62
CA ALA A 44 11.50 -7.88 -0.29
C ALA A 44 12.23 -6.94 -1.25
N GLU A 45 11.66 -5.78 -1.55
CA GLU A 45 12.17 -4.79 -2.51
C GLU A 45 12.88 -3.61 -1.82
N GLU A 46 12.38 -3.19 -0.66
CA GLU A 46 12.86 -2.05 0.13
C GLU A 46 13.51 -2.52 1.44
N SER A 47 14.46 -1.75 1.97
CA SER A 47 15.06 -2.00 3.30
C SER A 47 14.22 -1.45 4.47
N THR A 48 12.92 -1.25 4.24
CA THR A 48 11.94 -0.72 5.21
C THR A 48 11.03 -1.85 5.69
N VAL A 49 10.89 -2.00 7.01
CA VAL A 49 9.98 -2.99 7.62
C VAL A 49 8.65 -2.33 7.94
N LEU A 50 7.55 -2.87 7.41
CA LEU A 50 6.22 -2.31 7.55
C LEU A 50 5.33 -3.25 8.38
N THR A 51 4.44 -2.68 9.18
CA THR A 51 3.44 -3.41 9.94
C THR A 51 2.03 -3.01 9.52
N VAL A 52 1.11 -3.96 9.64
CA VAL A 52 -0.31 -3.75 9.36
C VAL A 52 -0.97 -3.13 10.59
N VAL A 53 -1.73 -2.06 10.37
CA VAL A 53 -2.50 -1.37 11.41
C VAL A 53 -3.97 -1.39 11.03
N GLU A 54 -4.80 -1.93 11.93
CA GLU A 54 -6.25 -1.88 11.79
C GLU A 54 -6.77 -0.48 12.12
N ILE A 55 -7.65 0.03 11.27
CA ILE A 55 -8.31 1.32 11.41
C ILE A 55 -9.81 1.22 11.11
N ASP A 56 -10.58 2.10 11.73
CA ASP A 56 -12.01 2.25 11.43
C ASP A 56 -12.21 2.75 9.99
N ASP A 57 -13.10 2.10 9.26
CA ASP A 57 -13.32 2.31 7.83
C ASP A 57 -13.93 3.69 7.53
N MET A 58 -14.94 4.09 8.30
CA MET A 58 -15.57 5.40 8.17
C MET A 58 -14.58 6.51 8.51
N LEU A 59 -13.87 6.39 9.63
CA LEU A 59 -12.90 7.37 10.07
C LEU A 59 -11.75 7.51 9.06
N ALA A 60 -11.27 6.41 8.48
CA ALA A 60 -10.21 6.42 7.48
C ALA A 60 -10.60 7.24 6.25
N VAL A 61 -11.78 6.94 5.69
CA VAL A 61 -12.29 7.59 4.48
C VAL A 61 -12.63 9.06 4.74
N GLU A 62 -13.27 9.37 5.87
CA GLU A 62 -13.60 10.75 6.25
C GLU A 62 -12.34 11.60 6.45
N THR A 63 -11.32 11.05 7.12
CA THR A 63 -10.04 11.72 7.34
C THR A 63 -9.37 12.01 5.99
N CYS A 64 -9.30 11.03 5.09
CA CYS A 64 -8.72 11.25 3.76
C CYS A 64 -9.45 12.34 2.97
N LYS A 65 -10.79 12.33 2.98
CA LYS A 65 -11.60 13.37 2.31
C LYS A 65 -11.39 14.75 2.93
N LYS A 66 -11.42 14.84 4.26
CA LYS A 66 -11.26 16.10 5.01
C LYS A 66 -9.90 16.74 4.74
N HIS A 67 -8.85 15.95 4.68
CA HIS A 67 -7.48 16.41 4.47
C HIS A 67 -7.05 16.42 2.99
N LYS A 68 -7.95 16.04 2.07
CA LYS A 68 -7.70 15.95 0.62
C LYS A 68 -6.52 15.01 0.29
N TYR A 69 -6.35 13.96 1.09
CA TYR A 69 -5.42 12.89 0.77
C TYR A 69 -5.99 12.06 -0.37
N LYS A 70 -5.15 11.72 -1.35
CA LYS A 70 -5.51 10.70 -2.33
C LYS A 70 -5.43 9.35 -1.64
N TYR A 71 -6.39 8.49 -1.94
CA TYR A 71 -6.44 7.14 -1.39
C TYR A 71 -7.04 6.19 -2.41
N VAL A 72 -6.71 4.91 -2.27
CA VAL A 72 -7.29 3.80 -3.03
C VAL A 72 -7.80 2.79 -2.02
N ILE A 73 -9.04 2.33 -2.20
CA ILE A 73 -9.58 1.22 -1.42
C ILE A 73 -9.26 -0.06 -2.19
N ILE A 74 -8.50 -0.95 -1.57
CA ILE A 74 -8.13 -2.25 -2.12
C ILE A 74 -9.12 -3.27 -1.58
N THR A 75 -9.89 -3.87 -2.48
CA THR A 75 -10.85 -4.92 -2.20
C THR A 75 -10.20 -6.30 -2.36
N PRO A 76 -10.81 -7.38 -1.84
CA PRO A 76 -10.27 -8.73 -1.98
C PRO A 76 -10.17 -9.22 -3.44
N ASP A 77 -10.91 -8.59 -4.35
CA ASP A 77 -10.87 -8.91 -5.78
C ASP A 77 -9.73 -8.16 -6.51
N ASP A 78 -9.05 -7.22 -5.84
CA ASP A 78 -7.97 -6.41 -6.42
C ASP A 78 -6.60 -7.06 -6.19
N ILE A 79 -5.88 -7.33 -7.28
CA ILE A 79 -4.47 -7.74 -7.21
C ILE A 79 -3.59 -6.49 -7.28
N VAL A 80 -2.92 -6.18 -6.17
CA VAL A 80 -2.00 -5.05 -6.06
C VAL A 80 -0.57 -5.56 -5.89
N ILE A 81 0.33 -5.01 -6.70
CA ILE A 81 1.77 -5.25 -6.69
C ILE A 81 2.45 -3.91 -6.40
N PRO A 82 3.50 -3.87 -5.56
CA PRO A 82 4.28 -2.66 -5.36
C PRO A 82 4.82 -2.09 -6.68
N PRO A 83 4.87 -0.77 -6.85
CA PRO A 83 5.49 -0.17 -8.02
C PRO A 83 6.99 -0.47 -8.03
N LYS A 84 7.46 -1.15 -9.08
CA LYS A 84 8.88 -1.38 -9.33
C LYS A 84 9.42 -0.36 -10.32
N ASP A 85 10.67 0.08 -10.10
CA ASP A 85 11.39 0.89 -11.09
C ASP A 85 11.74 0.10 -12.38
N TYR A 86 11.68 -1.24 -12.39
CA TYR A 86 12.13 -2.07 -13.52
C TYR A 86 11.39 -3.41 -13.68
N ASP A 87 10.08 -3.40 -13.98
CA ASP A 87 9.38 -4.60 -14.49
C ASP A 87 9.64 -4.74 -16.00
N ASN A 88 10.84 -5.20 -16.38
CA ASN A 88 11.09 -5.65 -17.74
C ASN A 88 10.48 -7.04 -17.90
N ILE A 89 9.48 -7.15 -18.77
CA ILE A 89 8.88 -8.42 -19.18
C ILE A 89 9.97 -9.29 -19.81
N GLN A 90 10.12 -10.51 -19.31
CA GLN A 90 10.93 -11.53 -19.97
C GLN A 90 10.18 -11.97 -21.24
N ASP A 91 10.73 -11.64 -22.41
CA ASP A 91 10.25 -12.15 -23.70
C ASP A 91 10.59 -13.64 -23.78
N ASP A 92 9.70 -14.48 -23.25
CA ASP A 92 9.74 -15.91 -23.48
C ASP A 92 9.27 -16.17 -24.92
N SER A 93 10.10 -15.80 -25.89
CA SER A 93 9.99 -16.32 -27.24
C SER A 93 10.26 -17.82 -27.17
N VAL A 94 9.20 -18.60 -27.01
CA VAL A 94 9.25 -20.07 -27.06
C VAL A 94 9.62 -20.44 -28.50
N ALA A 95 10.84 -20.96 -28.68
CA ALA A 95 11.34 -21.49 -29.94
C ALA A 95 10.84 -22.92 -30.20
#